data_AF-A0A975GSD0-F1
#
_entry.id   AF-A0A975GSD0-F1
#
_cell.length_a   1.000
_cell.length_b   1.000
_cell.length_c   1.000
_cell.angle_alpha   90.00
_cell.angle_beta   90.00
_cell.angle_gamma   90.00
#
_symmetry.space_group_name_H-M   'P 1'
#
loop_
_entity.id
_entity.type
_entity.pdbx_description
1 polymer ?
#
loop_
_entity_poly.entity_id
_entity_poly.type
_entity_poly.pdbx_seq_one_letter_code
_entity_poly.pdbx_strand_id
1 'polypeptide(L)'
;MSDREHTDEMIKRRLSAFIAEQKKLAEPVSEDKRKKIAEKLNTVYDVFLENYEFKEGQLVEWKQGVKNRVRPRLREPAVIIKLLETPEFDTEKDAGTPYFKEPLDMIIGVLEEDEDNLLFFHVDKRRFKPFDGE
;
A
#
# COMPACT_ATOMS: atom_id res chain seq x y z
N MET A 1 12.76 -33.57 -19.39
CA MET A 1 11.73 -33.26 -18.38
C MET A 1 10.60 -32.57 -19.12
N SER A 2 9.38 -33.08 -19.00
CA SER A 2 8.22 -32.62 -19.78
C SER A 2 7.67 -31.31 -19.19
N ASP A 3 7.21 -30.37 -20.03
CA ASP A 3 6.60 -29.09 -19.59
C ASP A 3 5.45 -29.29 -18.58
N ARG A 4 4.79 -30.44 -18.65
CA ARG A 4 3.74 -30.86 -17.71
C ARG A 4 4.27 -31.17 -16.31
N GLU A 5 5.43 -31.84 -16.23
CA GLU A 5 6.08 -32.15 -14.94
C GLU A 5 6.56 -30.88 -14.24
N HIS A 6 7.09 -29.91 -15.01
CA HIS A 6 7.52 -28.62 -14.48
C HIS A 6 6.33 -27.78 -13.96
N THR A 7 5.21 -27.81 -14.68
CA THR A 7 3.99 -27.11 -14.28
C THR A 7 3.38 -27.72 -13.01
N ASP A 8 3.32 -29.05 -12.92
CA ASP A 8 2.82 -29.76 -11.74
C ASP A 8 3.70 -29.50 -10.50
N GLU A 9 5.01 -29.42 -10.68
CA GLU A 9 5.95 -29.08 -9.61
C GLU A 9 5.77 -27.63 -9.13
N MET A 10 5.57 -26.68 -10.05
CA MET A 10 5.29 -25.27 -9.71
C MET A 10 3.97 -25.12 -8.93
N ILE A 11 2.92 -25.83 -9.34
CA ILE A 11 1.62 -25.81 -8.66
C ILE A 11 1.75 -26.39 -7.25
N LYS A 12 2.41 -27.54 -7.10
CA LYS A 12 2.66 -28.15 -5.78
C LYS A 12 3.42 -27.20 -4.85
N ARG A 13 4.43 -26.51 -5.37
CA ARG A 13 5.23 -25.55 -4.61
C ARG A 13 4.39 -24.35 -4.15
N ARG A 14 3.57 -23.77 -5.03
CA ARG A 14 2.67 -22.66 -4.69
C ARG A 14 1.60 -23.07 -3.67
N LEU A 15 1.00 -24.25 -3.84
CA LEU A 15 -0.01 -24.77 -2.91
C LEU A 15 0.59 -25.03 -1.53
N SER A 16 1.79 -25.61 -1.47
CA SER A 16 2.50 -25.85 -0.21
C SER A 16 2.85 -24.53 0.49
N ALA A 17 3.29 -23.51 -0.25
CA ALA A 17 3.56 -22.18 0.30
C ALA A 17 2.28 -21.53 0.86
N PHE A 18 1.17 -21.62 0.13
CA PHE A 18 -0.13 -21.10 0.58
C PHE A 18 -0.60 -21.80 1.87
N ILE A 19 -0.51 -23.14 1.95
CA ILE A 19 -0.88 -23.89 3.15
C ILE A 19 0.00 -23.50 4.34
N ALA A 20 1.31 -23.35 4.14
CA ALA A 20 2.22 -22.92 5.19
C ALA A 20 1.91 -21.49 5.69
N GLU A 21 1.51 -20.58 4.79
CA GLU A 21 1.08 -19.23 5.12
C GLU A 21 -0.21 -19.23 5.95
N GLN A 22 -1.22 -20.01 5.57
CA GLN A 22 -2.46 -20.15 6.33
C GLN A 22 -2.22 -20.72 7.73
N LYS A 23 -1.35 -21.74 7.85
CA LYS A 23 -0.99 -22.31 9.15
C LYS A 23 -0.31 -21.27 10.04
N LYS A 24 0.60 -20.47 9.48
CA LYS A 24 1.29 -19.38 10.19
C LYS A 24 0.35 -18.27 10.65
N LEU A 25 -0.73 -17.99 9.91
CA LEU A 25 -1.76 -17.02 10.30
C LEU A 25 -2.63 -17.52 11.46
N ALA A 26 -2.83 -18.84 11.57
CA ALA A 26 -3.57 -19.45 12.66
C ALA A 26 -2.77 -19.60 13.97
N GLU A 27 -1.44 -19.56 13.89
CA GLU A 27 -0.56 -19.66 15.06
C GLU A 27 -0.58 -18.37 15.89
N PRO A 28 -0.64 -18.46 17.24
CA PRO A 28 -0.51 -17.30 18.10
C PRO A 28 0.83 -16.58 17.88
N VAL A 29 0.80 -15.25 17.94
CA VAL A 29 2.01 -14.42 17.87
C VAL A 29 2.85 -14.65 19.13
N SER A 30 4.11 -15.06 18.97
CA SER A 30 5.05 -15.25 20.10
C SER A 30 5.32 -13.95 20.86
N GLU A 31 5.66 -14.03 22.15
CA GLU A 31 5.92 -12.86 23.00
C GLU A 31 6.98 -11.89 22.43
N ASP A 32 8.12 -12.41 21.96
CA ASP A 32 9.16 -11.57 21.33
C ASP A 32 8.65 -10.85 20.08
N LYS A 33 7.80 -11.51 19.30
CA LYS A 33 7.19 -10.93 18.09
C LYS A 33 6.13 -9.90 18.47
N ARG A 34 5.35 -10.11 19.53
CA ARG A 34 4.38 -9.14 20.06
C ARG A 34 5.07 -7.83 20.44
N LYS A 35 6.18 -7.90 21.18
CA LYS A 35 6.95 -6.70 21.59
C LYS A 35 7.46 -5.92 20.38
N LYS A 36 8.08 -6.60 19.42
CA LYS A 36 8.56 -5.99 18.16
C LYS A 36 7.44 -5.37 17.33
N ILE A 37 6.28 -6.01 17.29
CA ILE A 37 5.10 -5.46 16.61
C ILE A 37 4.63 -4.19 17.31
N ALA A 38 4.50 -4.20 18.63
CA ALA A 38 4.05 -3.03 19.39
C ALA A 38 4.98 -1.82 19.19
N GLU A 39 6.29 -2.01 19.26
CA GLU A 39 7.28 -0.96 19.01
C GLU A 39 7.14 -0.39 17.58
N LYS A 40 7.05 -1.27 16.57
CA LYS A 40 6.91 -0.84 15.18
C LYS A 40 5.56 -0.15 14.90
N LEU A 41 4.49 -0.58 15.55
CA LEU A 41 3.16 0.02 15.42
C LEU A 41 3.18 1.47 15.91
N ASN A 42 3.79 1.75 17.06
CA ASN A 42 3.90 3.11 17.57
C ASN A 42 4.65 4.00 16.58
N THR A 43 5.81 3.55 16.07
CA THR A 43 6.57 4.31 15.07
C THR A 43 5.77 4.59 13.80
N VAL A 44 5.08 3.58 13.25
CA VAL A 44 4.28 3.76 12.02
C VAL A 44 3.05 4.64 12.29
N TYR A 45 2.48 4.56 13.49
CA TYR A 45 1.35 5.40 13.90
C TYR A 45 1.76 6.87 14.00
N ASP A 46 2.92 7.16 14.60
CA ASP A 46 3.44 8.53 14.69
C ASP A 46 3.66 9.13 13.29
N VAL A 47 4.28 8.35 12.38
CA VAL A 47 4.44 8.74 10.97
C VAL A 47 3.09 8.97 10.29
N PHE A 48 2.09 8.13 10.55
CA PHE A 48 0.76 8.29 9.98
C PHE A 48 0.07 9.58 10.44
N LEU A 49 0.23 9.97 11.71
CA LEU A 49 -0.37 11.16 12.29
C LEU A 49 0.26 12.47 11.83
N GLU A 50 1.48 12.45 11.30
CA GLU A 50 2.14 13.65 10.78
C GLU A 50 1.32 14.26 9.64
N ASN A 51 0.82 15.49 9.77
CA ASN A 51 0.00 16.09 8.71
C ASN A 51 0.85 17.05 7.88
N TYR A 52 0.59 17.08 6.58
CA TYR A 52 1.19 18.02 5.65
C TYR A 52 0.10 18.83 4.96
N GLU A 53 0.37 20.11 4.76
CA GLU A 53 -0.44 20.98 3.92
C GLU A 53 -0.05 20.75 2.46
N PHE A 54 -0.97 20.18 1.70
CA PHE A 54 -0.75 19.84 0.30
C PHE A 54 -1.29 20.91 -0.65
N LYS A 55 -0.73 20.97 -1.85
CA LYS A 55 -1.22 21.81 -2.96
C LYS A 55 -1.26 21.01 -4.26
N GLU A 56 -2.23 21.31 -5.11
CA GLU A 56 -2.29 20.76 -6.47
C GLU A 56 -0.99 21.11 -7.23
N GLY A 57 -0.47 20.16 -8.01
CA GLY A 57 0.82 20.26 -8.71
C GLY A 57 2.05 19.90 -7.87
N GLN A 58 1.90 19.70 -6.54
CA GLN A 58 3.02 19.30 -5.68
C GLN A 58 3.43 17.85 -5.91
N LEU A 59 4.73 17.55 -5.83
CA LEU A 59 5.23 16.18 -5.80
C LEU A 59 5.16 15.58 -4.39
N VAL A 60 4.73 14.33 -4.32
CA VAL A 60 4.57 13.58 -3.08
C VAL A 60 5.09 12.15 -3.23
N GLU A 61 5.38 11.52 -2.10
CA GLU A 61 5.67 10.10 -2.02
C GLU A 61 5.00 9.47 -0.79
N TRP A 62 4.96 8.14 -0.74
CA TRP A 62 4.49 7.44 0.44
C TRP A 62 5.37 7.75 1.66
N LYS A 63 4.72 8.04 2.79
CA LYS A 63 5.39 7.90 4.08
C LYS A 63 5.81 6.46 4.31
N GLN A 64 6.91 6.28 5.05
CA GLN A 64 7.44 4.96 5.32
C GLN A 64 6.46 4.10 6.13
N GLY A 65 6.18 2.89 5.65
CA GLY A 65 5.37 1.91 6.39
C GLY A 65 3.84 2.04 6.24
N VAL A 66 3.33 3.02 5.51
CA VAL A 66 1.87 3.24 5.35
C VAL A 66 1.35 3.08 3.91
N LYS A 67 2.19 2.63 2.97
CA LYS A 67 1.80 2.28 1.59
C LYS A 67 0.77 1.14 1.59
N ASN A 68 -0.31 1.32 0.85
CA ASN A 68 -1.43 0.37 0.81
C ASN A 68 -2.01 0.16 -0.60
N ARG A 69 -1.31 0.62 -1.64
CA ARG A 69 -1.65 0.41 -3.06
C ARG A 69 -0.41 -0.06 -3.83
N VAL A 70 -0.59 -0.59 -5.03
CA VAL A 70 0.52 -1.04 -5.89
C VAL A 70 1.34 0.15 -6.36
N ARG A 71 0.67 1.17 -6.92
CA ARG A 71 1.24 2.43 -7.37
C ARG A 71 0.83 3.59 -6.45
N PRO A 72 1.67 4.62 -6.28
CA PRO A 72 3.09 4.65 -6.65
C PRO A 72 3.87 3.52 -5.95
N ARG A 73 4.97 3.05 -6.52
CA ARG A 73 5.94 2.18 -5.86
C ARG A 73 6.54 2.93 -4.67
N LEU A 74 7.21 2.20 -3.78
CA LEU A 74 7.89 2.85 -2.67
C LEU A 74 9.00 3.76 -3.22
N ARG A 75 9.06 5.02 -2.76
CA ARG A 75 9.95 6.07 -3.29
C ARG A 75 9.73 6.47 -4.74
N GLU A 76 8.64 6.03 -5.37
CA GLU A 76 8.22 6.57 -6.66
C GLU A 76 7.45 7.88 -6.42
N PRO A 77 7.89 9.00 -7.02
CA PRO A 77 7.19 10.27 -6.89
C PRO A 77 5.87 10.24 -7.65
N ALA A 78 4.89 10.97 -7.13
CA ALA A 78 3.61 11.23 -7.77
C ALA A 78 3.29 12.72 -7.69
N VAL A 79 2.51 13.23 -8.64
CA VAL A 79 2.03 14.62 -8.63
C VAL A 79 0.61 14.68 -8.08
N ILE A 80 0.31 15.65 -7.22
CA ILE A 80 -1.07 15.90 -6.77
C ILE A 80 -1.86 16.53 -7.92
N ILE A 81 -2.92 15.86 -8.35
CA ILE A 81 -3.81 16.30 -9.42
C ILE A 81 -4.99 17.08 -8.85
N LYS A 82 -5.56 16.58 -7.76
CA LYS A 82 -6.71 17.19 -7.10
C LYS A 82 -6.71 16.89 -5.61
N LEU A 83 -7.08 17.89 -4.80
CA LEU A 83 -7.49 17.70 -3.41
C LEU A 83 -9.01 17.76 -3.35
N LEU A 84 -9.64 16.76 -2.73
CA LEU A 84 -11.09 16.66 -2.65
C LEU A 84 -11.58 17.29 -1.34
N GLU A 85 -12.58 18.17 -1.42
CA GLU A 85 -13.20 18.77 -0.22
C GLU A 85 -13.98 17.72 0.60
N THR A 86 -14.59 16.76 -0.10
CA THR A 86 -15.30 15.63 0.51
C THR A 86 -14.62 14.32 0.06
N PRO A 87 -14.21 13.45 1.00
CA PRO A 87 -13.63 12.16 0.65
C PRO A 87 -14.62 11.26 -0.10
N GLU A 88 -14.13 10.56 -1.11
CA GLU A 88 -14.84 9.47 -1.75
C GLU A 88 -14.56 8.15 -1.02
N PHE A 89 -15.53 7.24 -1.06
CA PHE A 89 -15.41 5.92 -0.45
C PHE A 89 -15.71 4.85 -1.49
N ASP A 90 -14.82 3.89 -1.61
CA ASP A 90 -15.03 2.72 -2.47
C ASP A 90 -16.15 1.84 -1.90
N THR A 91 -17.24 1.71 -2.65
CA THR A 91 -18.44 0.95 -2.25
C THR A 91 -18.33 -0.56 -2.50
N GLU A 92 -17.31 -1.01 -3.22
CA GLU A 92 -17.12 -2.43 -3.55
C GLU A 92 -16.31 -3.19 -2.48
N LYS A 93 -15.78 -2.49 -1.48
CA LYS A 93 -14.95 -3.10 -0.43
C LYS A 93 -15.78 -3.58 0.73
N ASP A 94 -15.52 -4.82 1.18
CA ASP A 94 -16.12 -5.39 2.38
C ASP A 94 -15.38 -4.97 3.66
N ALA A 95 -16.09 -4.96 4.79
CA ALA A 95 -15.56 -4.63 6.11
C ALA A 95 -14.37 -5.50 6.57
N GLY A 96 -14.19 -6.68 5.97
CA GLY A 96 -13.03 -7.53 6.21
C GLY A 96 -11.75 -7.08 5.49
N THR A 97 -11.83 -6.07 4.61
CA THR A 97 -10.69 -5.57 3.84
C THR A 97 -10.06 -4.34 4.49
N PRO A 98 -8.72 -4.16 4.38
CA PRO A 98 -8.04 -2.97 4.88
C PRO A 98 -8.44 -1.65 4.21
N TYR A 99 -9.24 -1.71 3.14
CA TYR A 99 -9.63 -0.57 2.30
C TYR A 99 -11.09 -0.16 2.51
N PHE A 100 -11.81 -0.86 3.39
CA PHE A 100 -13.19 -0.54 3.71
C PHE A 100 -13.30 0.88 4.29
N LYS A 101 -14.14 1.71 3.66
CA LYS A 101 -14.34 3.11 4.05
C LYS A 101 -13.04 3.90 4.20
N GLU A 102 -12.03 3.57 3.39
CA GLU A 102 -10.86 4.42 3.28
C GLU A 102 -11.28 5.79 2.72
N PRO A 103 -10.92 6.92 3.38
CA PRO A 103 -11.30 8.24 2.90
C PRO A 103 -10.35 8.65 1.77
N LEU A 104 -10.81 8.48 0.53
CA LEU A 104 -10.05 8.86 -0.65
C LEU A 104 -10.27 10.35 -0.91
N ASP A 105 -9.35 11.18 -0.44
CA ASP A 105 -9.48 12.64 -0.42
C ASP A 105 -8.42 13.37 -1.26
N MET A 106 -7.62 12.62 -2.01
CA MET A 106 -6.61 13.14 -2.92
C MET A 106 -6.51 12.28 -4.18
N ILE A 107 -6.39 12.92 -5.34
CA ILE A 107 -6.08 12.28 -6.61
C ILE A 107 -4.63 12.57 -6.96
N ILE A 108 -3.87 11.51 -7.23
CA ILE A 108 -2.47 11.61 -7.67
C ILE A 108 -2.31 11.08 -9.09
N GLY A 109 -1.36 11.67 -9.81
CA GLY A 109 -0.87 11.23 -11.11
C GLY A 109 0.48 10.54 -10.95
N VAL A 110 0.64 9.38 -11.59
CA VAL A 110 1.87 8.59 -11.61
C VAL A 110 2.24 8.29 -13.05
N LEU A 111 3.51 8.49 -13.42
CA LEU A 111 3.99 8.22 -14.77
C LEU A 111 4.14 6.72 -14.99
N GLU A 112 3.64 6.22 -16.11
CA GLU A 112 3.92 4.87 -16.60
C GLU A 112 5.27 4.84 -17.32
N GLU A 113 6.18 3.97 -16.90
CA GLU A 113 7.58 3.96 -17.38
C GLU A 113 7.72 3.64 -18.87
N ASP A 114 6.81 2.85 -19.44
CA ASP A 114 6.94 2.33 -20.81
C ASP A 114 6.31 3.26 -21.87
N GLU A 115 5.27 4.01 -21.50
CA GLU A 115 4.44 4.77 -22.45
C GLU A 115 4.32 6.27 -22.10
N ASP A 116 4.98 6.73 -21.03
CA ASP A 116 4.88 8.10 -20.51
C ASP A 116 3.42 8.56 -20.24
N ASN A 117 2.50 7.60 -20.07
CA ASN A 117 1.12 7.88 -19.74
C ASN A 117 0.99 8.32 -18.28
N LEU A 118 0.07 9.26 -18.02
CA LEU A 118 -0.26 9.66 -16.66
C LEU A 118 -1.44 8.83 -16.13
N LEU A 119 -1.16 7.97 -15.16
CA LEU A 119 -2.17 7.15 -14.49
C LEU A 119 -2.69 7.86 -13.24
N PHE A 120 -4.01 7.88 -13.06
CA PHE A 120 -4.67 8.54 -11.93
C PHE A 120 -5.12 7.55 -10.86
N PHE A 121 -4.84 7.88 -9.59
CA PHE A 121 -5.25 7.08 -8.43
C PHE A 121 -5.89 7.95 -7.36
N HIS A 122 -7.03 7.49 -6.83
CA HIS A 122 -7.65 8.04 -5.63
C HIS A 122 -6.97 7.43 -4.40
N VAL A 123 -6.55 8.29 -3.47
CA VAL A 123 -5.74 7.91 -2.30
C VAL A 123 -6.13 8.70 -1.06
N ASP A 124 -5.76 8.17 0.12
CA ASP A 124 -5.83 8.85 1.41
C ASP A 124 -4.57 9.71 1.61
N LYS A 125 -4.73 11.04 1.65
CA LYS A 125 -3.60 11.97 1.72
C LYS A 125 -2.74 11.81 2.98
N ARG A 126 -3.29 11.28 4.07
CA ARG A 126 -2.57 11.07 5.35
C ARG A 126 -1.41 10.09 5.20
N ARG A 127 -1.40 9.29 4.14
CA ARG A 127 -0.35 8.30 3.84
C ARG A 127 0.84 8.89 3.06
N PHE A 128 0.75 10.15 2.64
CA PHE A 128 1.76 10.79 1.81
C PHE A 128 2.54 11.86 2.58
N LYS A 129 3.73 12.16 2.09
CA LYS A 129 4.55 13.32 2.47
C LYS A 129 5.03 14.04 1.21
N PRO A 130 5.43 15.32 1.30
CA PRO A 130 6.14 16.01 0.24
C PRO A 130 7.34 15.18 -0.25
N PHE A 131 7.57 15.18 -1.56
CA PHE A 131 8.76 14.59 -2.14
C PHE A 131 9.92 15.57 -2.03
N ASP A 132 10.99 15.18 -1.33
CA ASP A 132 12.09 16.09 -1.00
C ASP A 132 13.24 16.07 -2.04
N GLY A 133 13.20 15.17 -3.04
CA GLY A 133 14.08 15.21 -4.21
C GLY A 133 15.59 15.03 -4.00
N GLU A 134 16.05 14.91 -2.75
CA GLU A 134 17.47 14.67 -2.37
C GLU A 134 17.93 13.22 -2.53
#